data_AF-A0A975Q890-F1
#
_entry.id   AF-A0A975Q890-F1
#
_cell.length_a   1.000
_cell.length_b   1.000
_cell.length_c   1.000
_cell.angle_alpha   90.00
_cell.angle_beta   90.00
_cell.angle_gamma   90.00
#
_symmetry.space_group_name_H-M   'P 1'
#
loop_
_entity.id
_entity.type
_entity.pdbx_description
1 polymer ?
#
loop_
_entity_poly.entity_id
_entity_poly.type
_entity_poly.pdbx_seq_one_letter_code
_entity_poly.pdbx_strand_id
1 'polypeptide(L)'
;MELQLISEKDKNNEMLNVDLEQDEKLFTSQNQFVEGPLAIHVVEKVKKTGINPKTGQPIKPLTAFVTCERYEEFEEKMLSTTITGESQINGPAYEWKKILLQWLNLKFKVIAWRVSVRKLVGLLNDSGITFNQNEQSLISPIILQWLEIFKTEVKSGLELEMNMLIRD
;
A
#
# COMPACT_ATOMS: atom_id res chain seq x y z
N MET A 1 -40.75 -3.44 -50.39
CA MET A 1 -41.43 -4.62 -49.82
C MET A 1 -40.46 -5.19 -48.78
N GLU A 2 -40.90 -5.29 -47.52
CA GLU A 2 -40.27 -5.94 -46.33
C GLU A 2 -38.93 -5.33 -45.83
N LEU A 3 -38.83 -4.57 -44.72
CA LEU A 3 -39.06 -4.80 -43.27
C LEU A 3 -38.20 -5.90 -42.60
N GLN A 4 -37.24 -5.42 -41.79
CA GLN A 4 -36.83 -5.84 -40.43
C GLN A 4 -36.47 -7.31 -40.12
N LEU A 5 -35.34 -7.50 -39.41
CA LEU A 5 -35.35 -8.02 -38.02
C LEU A 5 -33.99 -7.90 -37.31
N ILE A 6 -34.07 -7.35 -36.10
CA ILE A 6 -33.05 -7.24 -35.06
C ILE A 6 -32.89 -8.60 -34.37
N SER A 7 -31.69 -8.93 -33.89
CA SER A 7 -31.53 -9.72 -32.66
C SER A 7 -30.28 -9.29 -31.91
N GLU A 8 -30.51 -8.61 -30.79
CA GLU A 8 -29.57 -8.47 -29.67
C GLU A 8 -29.32 -9.86 -29.04
N LYS A 9 -28.08 -10.15 -28.63
CA LYS A 9 -27.69 -10.58 -27.27
C LYS A 9 -26.33 -11.30 -27.24
N ASP A 10 -25.48 -10.78 -26.35
CA ASP A 10 -24.56 -11.49 -25.48
C ASP A 10 -23.45 -12.35 -26.08
N LYS A 11 -22.23 -11.78 -26.12
CA LYS A 11 -21.05 -12.28 -25.38
C LYS A 11 -19.82 -11.39 -25.66
N ASN A 12 -19.82 -10.18 -25.06
CA ASN A 12 -18.59 -9.44 -24.81
C ASN A 12 -18.13 -9.77 -23.39
N ASN A 13 -17.17 -10.67 -23.27
CA ASN A 13 -16.34 -10.81 -22.08
C ASN A 13 -14.94 -11.29 -22.49
N GLU A 14 -13.95 -10.84 -21.72
CA GLU A 14 -12.49 -11.00 -21.87
C GLU A 14 -11.83 -9.89 -22.70
N MET A 15 -11.65 -8.69 -22.13
CA MET A 15 -10.58 -8.27 -21.18
C MET A 15 -9.18 -8.42 -21.79
N LEU A 16 -8.61 -7.32 -22.29
CA LEU A 16 -7.65 -6.47 -21.57
C LEU A 16 -6.29 -7.15 -21.36
N ASN A 17 -5.38 -6.94 -22.32
CA ASN A 17 -3.94 -7.04 -22.11
C ASN A 17 -3.26 -6.03 -23.03
N VAL A 18 -2.95 -4.85 -22.52
CA VAL A 18 -2.03 -3.90 -23.16
C VAL A 18 -1.17 -3.26 -22.07
N ASP A 19 0.11 -3.56 -22.17
CA ASP A 19 1.30 -2.79 -21.76
C ASP A 19 1.55 -2.44 -20.29
N LEU A 20 2.35 -3.31 -19.65
CA LEU A 20 3.24 -2.96 -18.53
C LEU A 20 4.57 -3.71 -18.68
N GLU A 21 5.36 -3.37 -19.69
CA GLU A 21 6.74 -3.86 -19.83
C GLU A 21 7.65 -2.79 -20.45
N GLN A 22 8.06 -1.73 -19.72
CA GLN A 22 9.26 -0.96 -20.14
C GLN A 22 10.18 -0.40 -19.04
N ASP A 23 9.89 -0.49 -17.74
CA ASP A 23 10.77 0.10 -16.71
C ASP A 23 11.73 -0.87 -15.99
N GLU A 24 11.95 -2.08 -16.51
CA GLU A 24 12.96 -3.03 -15.99
C GLU A 24 14.31 -2.98 -16.71
N LYS A 25 14.63 -1.91 -17.47
CA LYS A 25 15.90 -1.81 -18.22
C LYS A 25 16.95 -0.84 -17.67
N LEU A 26 16.88 -0.45 -16.39
CA LEU A 26 17.90 0.43 -15.80
C LEU A 26 18.39 0.02 -14.41
N PHE A 27 18.55 -1.28 -14.13
CA PHE A 27 19.29 -1.74 -12.95
C PHE A 27 20.11 -3.02 -13.23
N THR A 28 20.79 -3.06 -14.37
CA THR A 28 21.83 -4.07 -14.65
C THR A 28 23.20 -3.40 -14.72
N SER A 29 23.80 -3.17 -13.56
CA SER A 29 25.24 -3.17 -13.41
C SER A 29 25.56 -3.47 -11.94
N GLN A 30 26.16 -4.66 -11.75
CA GLN A 30 26.62 -5.24 -10.49
C GLN A 30 25.59 -6.03 -9.66
N ASN A 31 25.23 -7.21 -10.17
CA ASN A 31 25.27 -8.46 -9.40
C ASN A 31 25.08 -9.64 -10.36
N GLN A 32 26.10 -10.49 -10.46
CA GLN A 32 25.98 -11.82 -11.05
C GLN A 32 25.12 -12.72 -10.14
N PHE A 33 24.45 -13.72 -10.73
CA PHE A 33 23.63 -14.80 -10.14
C PHE A 33 22.16 -14.43 -9.87
N VAL A 34 21.11 -15.09 -10.39
CA VAL A 34 20.91 -16.33 -11.18
C VAL A 34 19.63 -16.10 -12.02
N GLU A 35 19.70 -16.16 -13.36
CA GLU A 35 18.50 -16.17 -14.20
C GLU A 35 18.06 -17.62 -14.46
N GLY A 36 16.88 -17.97 -13.96
CA GLY A 36 16.24 -19.25 -14.21
C GLY A 36 14.73 -19.18 -13.93
N PRO A 37 13.94 -20.12 -14.45
CA PRO A 37 12.46 -20.12 -14.40
C PRO A 37 11.86 -20.12 -12.98
N LEU A 38 12.69 -20.22 -11.94
CA LEU A 38 12.33 -20.03 -10.53
C LEU A 38 12.01 -18.57 -10.19
N ALA A 39 12.59 -17.58 -10.87
CA ALA A 39 12.41 -16.15 -10.54
C ALA A 39 10.97 -15.68 -10.80
N ILE A 40 10.34 -16.16 -11.87
CA ILE A 40 8.98 -15.78 -12.26
C ILE A 40 7.94 -16.42 -11.32
N HIS A 41 8.20 -17.64 -10.83
CA HIS A 41 7.34 -18.33 -9.85
C HIS A 41 7.33 -17.70 -8.45
N VAL A 42 8.33 -16.90 -8.10
CA VAL A 42 8.40 -16.23 -6.79
C VAL A 42 7.48 -15.01 -6.75
N VAL A 43 7.31 -14.29 -7.87
CA VAL A 43 6.50 -13.07 -7.91
C VAL A 43 5.00 -13.38 -7.81
N GLU A 44 4.54 -14.49 -8.42
CA GLU A 44 3.13 -14.93 -8.30
C GLU A 44 2.79 -15.52 -6.92
N LYS A 45 3.75 -16.15 -6.23
CA LYS A 45 3.51 -16.72 -4.89
C LYS A 45 3.26 -15.65 -3.82
N VAL A 46 3.79 -14.43 -3.98
CA VAL A 46 3.60 -13.32 -3.02
C VAL A 46 2.13 -12.89 -2.90
N LYS A 47 1.32 -13.05 -3.97
CA LYS A 47 -0.11 -12.74 -3.93
C LYS A 47 -0.95 -13.80 -3.19
N LYS A 48 -0.43 -15.02 -2.98
CA LYS A 48 -1.21 -16.16 -2.47
C LYS A 48 -0.79 -16.74 -1.12
N THR A 49 0.44 -16.56 -0.63
CA THR A 49 0.94 -17.36 0.51
C THR A 49 1.07 -16.64 1.86
N GLY A 50 0.96 -15.31 1.93
CA GLY A 50 1.12 -14.59 3.20
C GLY A 50 2.51 -14.75 3.83
N ILE A 51 3.53 -15.13 3.05
CA ILE A 51 4.91 -15.37 3.52
C ILE A 51 5.87 -14.34 2.89
N ASN A 52 6.78 -13.80 3.69
CA ASN A 52 7.84 -12.91 3.25
C ASN A 52 8.87 -13.69 2.41
N PRO A 53 9.09 -13.36 1.13
CA PRO A 53 9.97 -14.13 0.24
C PRO A 53 11.44 -14.05 0.62
N LYS A 54 11.85 -13.10 1.46
CA LYS A 54 13.24 -12.95 1.92
C LYS A 54 13.53 -13.70 3.21
N THR A 55 12.52 -13.94 4.06
CA THR A 55 12.71 -14.51 5.39
C THR A 55 11.94 -15.81 5.62
N GLY A 56 11.05 -16.19 4.70
CA GLY A 56 10.18 -17.37 4.86
C GLY A 56 9.13 -17.23 5.98
N GLN A 57 9.04 -16.08 6.63
CA GLN A 57 8.11 -15.86 7.75
C GLN A 57 6.75 -15.33 7.30
N PRO A 58 5.65 -15.72 7.98
CA PRO A 58 4.33 -15.19 7.68
C PRO A 58 4.23 -13.69 7.97
N ILE A 59 3.68 -12.94 7.03
CA ILE A 59 3.17 -11.58 7.24
C ILE A 59 1.93 -11.73 8.12
N LYS A 60 1.98 -11.13 9.30
CA LYS A 60 0.84 -11.09 10.22
C LYS A 60 0.38 -9.65 10.38
N PRO A 61 -0.93 -9.42 10.55
CA PRO A 61 -1.42 -8.09 10.83
C PRO A 61 -0.85 -7.59 12.16
N LEU A 62 -0.77 -6.27 12.34
CA LEU A 62 -0.35 -5.65 13.59
C LEU A 62 -1.20 -6.14 14.78
N THR A 63 -2.50 -6.33 14.55
CA THR A 63 -3.45 -6.87 15.53
C THR A 63 -3.10 -8.27 16.03
N ALA A 64 -2.26 -9.03 15.33
CA ALA A 64 -1.81 -10.34 15.80
C ALA A 64 -0.74 -10.26 16.91
N PHE A 65 -0.21 -9.08 17.20
CA PHE A 65 0.89 -8.86 18.15
C PHE A 65 0.47 -8.09 19.41
N VAL A 66 -0.77 -7.60 19.46
CA VAL A 66 -1.28 -6.75 20.55
C VAL A 66 -2.70 -7.18 20.94
N THR A 67 -3.13 -6.80 22.15
CA THR A 67 -4.52 -7.02 22.57
C THR A 67 -5.47 -6.10 21.80
N CYS A 68 -6.74 -6.49 21.71
CA CYS A 68 -7.76 -5.66 21.03
C CYS A 68 -7.84 -4.26 21.63
N GLU A 69 -7.90 -4.15 22.97
CA GLU A 69 -7.98 -2.86 23.68
C GLU A 69 -6.80 -1.94 23.35
N ARG A 70 -5.56 -2.46 23.39
CA ARG A 70 -4.36 -1.66 23.03
C ARG A 70 -4.37 -1.25 21.57
N TYR A 71 -4.89 -2.09 20.68
CA TYR A 71 -5.01 -1.75 19.27
C TYR A 71 -6.07 -0.68 19.03
N GLU A 72 -7.21 -0.75 19.72
CA GLU A 72 -8.29 0.24 19.60
C GLU A 72 -7.83 1.63 20.05
N GLU A 73 -7.12 1.72 21.19
CA GLU A 73 -6.52 2.98 21.66
C GLU A 73 -5.50 3.53 20.66
N PHE A 74 -4.66 2.65 20.11
CA PHE A 74 -3.69 3.01 19.07
C PHE A 74 -4.38 3.49 17.79
N GLU A 75 -5.42 2.79 17.34
CA GLU A 75 -6.19 3.14 16.15
C GLU A 75 -6.85 4.50 16.33
N GLU A 76 -7.55 4.73 17.45
CA GLU A 76 -8.17 6.02 17.77
C GLU A 76 -7.13 7.15 17.75
N LYS A 77 -5.96 6.92 18.35
CA LYS A 77 -4.86 7.90 18.36
C LYS A 77 -4.34 8.18 16.95
N MET A 78 -4.13 7.16 16.13
CA MET A 78 -3.64 7.30 14.75
C MET A 78 -4.63 8.05 13.84
N LEU A 79 -5.94 7.88 14.08
CA LEU A 79 -7.00 8.51 13.30
C LEU A 79 -7.29 9.95 13.74
N SER A 80 -7.11 10.25 15.03
CA SER A 80 -7.35 11.57 15.63
C SER A 80 -6.15 12.52 15.57
N THR A 81 -4.93 12.00 15.37
CA THR A 81 -3.72 12.82 15.34
C THR A 81 -3.75 13.85 14.22
N THR A 82 -3.67 15.14 14.53
CA THR A 82 -3.62 16.24 13.57
C THR A 82 -2.23 16.40 12.95
N ILE A 83 -2.17 16.58 11.63
CA ILE A 83 -0.96 16.86 10.87
C ILE A 83 -1.07 18.20 10.16
N THR A 84 0.05 18.92 10.15
CA THR A 84 0.16 20.18 9.44
C THR A 84 0.01 19.96 7.94
N GLY A 85 -0.93 20.69 7.33
CA GLY A 85 -1.19 20.62 5.89
C GLY A 85 -2.26 19.60 5.48
N GLU A 86 -2.95 18.94 6.41
CA GLU A 86 -4.01 17.96 6.10
C GLU A 86 -5.12 18.49 5.19
N SER A 87 -5.37 19.80 5.21
CA SER A 87 -6.30 20.47 4.30
C SER A 87 -5.91 20.39 2.81
N GLN A 88 -4.72 19.88 2.50
CA GLN A 88 -4.30 19.59 1.12
C GLN A 88 -4.86 18.29 0.57
N ILE A 89 -5.35 17.40 1.45
CA ILE A 89 -6.06 16.18 1.07
C ILE A 89 -7.55 16.47 1.11
N ASN A 90 -8.26 16.27 0.00
CA ASN A 90 -9.68 16.54 -0.06
C ASN A 90 -10.44 15.50 0.75
N GLY A 91 -11.42 15.97 1.53
CA GLY A 91 -12.26 15.13 2.38
C GLY A 91 -11.81 15.10 3.85
N PRO A 92 -12.51 14.34 4.70
CA PRO A 92 -12.20 14.23 6.11
C PRO A 92 -10.85 13.54 6.34
N ALA A 93 -10.03 14.11 7.22
CA ALA A 93 -8.71 13.54 7.51
C ALA A 93 -8.75 12.09 8.02
N TYR A 94 -9.83 11.76 8.73
CA TYR A 94 -10.12 10.40 9.20
C TYR A 94 -10.10 9.37 8.07
N GLU A 95 -10.65 9.69 6.89
CA GLU A 95 -10.83 8.72 5.81
C GLU A 95 -9.49 8.27 5.20
N TRP A 96 -8.62 9.21 4.84
CA TRP A 96 -7.32 8.86 4.27
C TRP A 96 -6.42 8.18 5.31
N LYS A 97 -6.46 8.62 6.58
CA LYS A 97 -5.71 7.97 7.66
C LYS A 97 -6.15 6.53 7.86
N LYS A 98 -7.46 6.27 7.80
CA LYS A 98 -8.03 4.92 7.91
C LYS A 98 -7.56 4.01 6.78
N ILE A 99 -7.56 4.49 5.54
CA ILE A 99 -7.06 3.74 4.39
C ILE A 99 -5.58 3.36 4.58
N LEU A 100 -4.75 4.34 4.95
CA LEU A 100 -3.33 4.09 5.18
C LEU A 100 -3.12 3.12 6.35
N LEU A 101 -3.83 3.31 7.47
CA LEU A 101 -3.72 2.47 8.65
C LEU A 101 -4.11 1.02 8.37
N GLN A 102 -5.20 0.81 7.63
CA GLN A 102 -5.62 -0.54 7.21
C GLN A 102 -4.56 -1.21 6.35
N TRP A 103 -4.00 -0.48 5.38
CA TRP A 103 -2.93 -1.01 4.54
C TRP A 103 -1.68 -1.36 5.35
N LEU A 104 -1.30 -0.48 6.27
CA LEU A 104 -0.16 -0.68 7.16
C LEU A 104 -0.36 -1.89 8.07
N ASN A 105 -1.55 -2.03 8.66
CA ASN A 105 -1.90 -3.16 9.51
C ASN A 105 -1.76 -4.48 8.73
N LEU A 106 -2.36 -4.58 7.54
CA LEU A 106 -2.32 -5.79 6.71
C LEU A 106 -0.92 -6.15 6.19
N LYS A 107 -0.05 -5.15 6.02
CA LYS A 107 1.30 -5.32 5.47
C LYS A 107 2.39 -5.24 6.52
N PHE A 108 2.03 -5.25 7.80
CA PHE A 108 2.98 -5.11 8.91
C PHE A 108 4.05 -6.19 8.86
N LYS A 109 5.30 -5.78 9.09
CA LYS A 109 6.47 -6.68 9.13
C LYS A 109 7.35 -6.30 10.32
N VAL A 110 7.52 -7.24 11.24
CA VAL A 110 8.30 -7.05 12.47
C VAL A 110 9.77 -6.75 12.17
N ILE A 111 10.37 -7.36 11.14
CA ILE A 111 11.83 -7.35 11.00
C ILE A 111 12.37 -6.14 10.22
N ALA A 112 11.86 -5.90 9.01
CA ALA A 112 12.31 -4.82 8.14
C ALA A 112 11.21 -4.49 7.14
N TRP A 113 10.71 -3.25 7.20
CA TRP A 113 9.58 -2.83 6.40
C TRP A 113 9.93 -1.59 5.60
N ARG A 114 9.89 -1.72 4.27
CA ARG A 114 10.06 -0.59 3.36
C ARG A 114 8.70 -0.08 2.94
N VAL A 115 8.41 1.17 3.27
CA VAL A 115 7.19 1.86 2.87
C VAL A 115 7.59 2.99 1.92
N SER A 116 6.89 3.09 0.79
CA SER A 116 7.09 4.16 -0.18
C SER A 116 5.92 5.12 -0.07
N VAL A 117 6.22 6.40 0.14
CA VAL A 117 5.22 7.47 0.19
C VAL A 117 4.50 7.55 -1.14
N ARG A 118 5.21 7.49 -2.27
CA ARG A 118 4.59 7.40 -3.61
C ARG A 118 3.55 6.29 -3.73
N LYS A 119 3.83 5.10 -3.18
CA LYS A 119 2.85 3.99 -3.19
C LYS A 119 1.62 4.28 -2.34
N LEU A 120 1.78 4.97 -1.22
CA LEU A 120 0.66 5.35 -0.37
C LEU A 120 -0.18 6.47 -1.02
N VAL A 121 0.45 7.43 -1.70
CA VAL A 121 -0.26 8.42 -2.53
C VAL A 121 -1.08 7.71 -3.62
N GLY A 122 -0.49 6.73 -4.30
CA GLY A 122 -1.18 5.90 -5.28
C GLY A 122 -2.38 5.16 -4.67
N LEU A 123 -2.20 4.53 -3.52
CA LEU A 123 -3.27 3.86 -2.77
C LEU A 123 -4.44 4.81 -2.45
N LEU A 124 -4.14 6.04 -2.04
CA LEU A 124 -5.16 7.05 -1.75
C LEU A 124 -5.93 7.45 -3.01
N ASN A 125 -5.23 7.69 -4.13
CA ASN A 125 -5.85 7.96 -5.43
C ASN A 125 -6.76 6.80 -5.88
N ASP A 126 -6.27 5.57 -5.79
CA ASP A 126 -7.02 4.36 -6.16
C ASP A 126 -8.27 4.17 -5.28
N SER A 127 -8.25 4.73 -4.06
CA SER A 127 -9.36 4.72 -3.10
C SER A 127 -10.31 5.92 -3.27
N GLY A 128 -10.09 6.77 -4.28
CA GLY A 128 -10.92 7.93 -4.57
C GLY A 128 -10.63 9.19 -3.74
N ILE A 129 -9.58 9.16 -2.90
CA ILE A 129 -9.09 10.36 -2.22
C ILE A 129 -8.41 11.24 -3.26
N THR A 130 -8.84 12.50 -3.35
CA THR A 130 -8.26 13.48 -4.24
C THR A 130 -7.47 14.51 -3.45
N PHE A 131 -6.61 15.26 -4.13
CA PHE A 131 -5.78 16.28 -3.51
C PHE A 131 -6.16 17.65 -4.05
N ASN A 132 -6.05 18.69 -3.22
CA ASN A 132 -6.37 20.05 -3.63
C ASN A 132 -5.37 20.60 -4.67
N GLN A 133 -4.21 19.97 -4.75
CA GLN A 133 -3.11 20.29 -5.66
C GLN A 133 -2.61 18.98 -6.28
N ASN A 134 -2.40 18.99 -7.60
CA ASN A 134 -1.90 17.82 -8.34
C ASN A 134 -0.39 17.57 -8.13
N GLU A 135 0.23 18.25 -7.17
CA GLU A 135 1.66 18.18 -6.92
C GLU A 135 1.99 17.19 -5.80
N GLN A 136 2.52 16.03 -6.20
CA GLN A 136 2.96 15.00 -5.28
C GLN A 136 3.97 15.51 -4.23
N SER A 137 4.77 16.52 -4.57
CA SER A 137 5.71 17.21 -3.68
C SER A 137 5.07 17.84 -2.45
N LEU A 138 3.76 18.15 -2.49
CA LEU A 138 3.04 18.78 -1.38
C LEU A 138 2.29 17.75 -0.53
N ILE A 139 1.94 16.60 -1.11
CA ILE A 139 1.27 15.50 -0.40
C ILE A 139 2.26 14.58 0.30
N SER A 140 3.43 14.33 -0.30
CA SER A 140 4.47 13.49 0.27
C SER A 140 4.86 13.89 1.71
N PRO A 141 5.07 15.18 2.04
CA PRO A 141 5.39 15.62 3.40
C PRO A 141 4.31 15.31 4.44
N ILE A 142 3.03 15.34 4.06
CA ILE A 142 1.90 15.07 4.98
C ILE A 142 1.88 13.59 5.34
N ILE A 143 1.98 12.72 4.33
CA ILE A 143 2.00 11.26 4.52
C ILE A 143 3.28 10.85 5.26
N LEU A 144 4.43 11.47 4.95
CA LEU A 144 5.68 11.22 5.65
C LEU A 144 5.57 11.53 7.14
N GLN A 145 5.01 12.70 7.51
CA GLN A 145 4.77 13.06 8.90
C GLN A 145 3.87 12.03 9.59
N TRP A 146 2.78 11.60 8.94
CA TRP A 146 1.88 10.60 9.50
C TRP A 146 2.57 9.25 9.73
N LEU A 147 3.43 8.83 8.80
CA LEU A 147 4.20 7.59 8.92
C LEU A 147 5.24 7.64 10.05
N GLU A 148 5.87 8.79 10.29
CA GLU A 148 6.80 8.94 11.41
C GLU A 148 6.07 8.89 12.76
N ILE A 149 4.84 9.45 12.84
CA ILE A 149 3.97 9.31 14.00
C ILE A 149 3.60 7.84 14.20
N PHE A 150 3.13 7.16 13.16
CA PHE A 150 2.82 5.73 13.20
C PHE A 150 3.99 4.91 13.72
N LYS A 151 5.20 5.18 13.21
CA LYS A 151 6.41 4.49 13.63
C LYS A 151 6.75 4.73 15.09
N THR A 152 6.55 5.96 15.57
CA THR A 152 6.74 6.30 16.97
C THR A 152 5.73 5.56 17.85
N GLU A 153 4.45 5.59 17.50
CA GLU A 153 3.37 4.98 18.27
C GLU A 153 3.44 3.45 18.30
N VAL A 154 3.89 2.80 17.22
CA VAL A 154 4.16 1.35 17.26
C VAL A 154 5.29 1.02 18.25
N LYS A 155 6.33 1.86 18.33
CA LYS A 155 7.46 1.63 19.24
C LYS A 155 7.15 1.96 20.69
N SER A 156 6.56 3.12 20.96
CA SER A 156 6.32 3.60 22.32
C SER A 156 4.94 3.24 22.84
N GLY A 157 3.92 3.26 22.00
CA GLY A 157 2.53 2.97 22.38
C GLY A 157 2.24 1.48 22.42
N LEU A 158 2.67 0.73 21.41
CA LEU A 158 2.47 -0.73 21.34
C LEU A 158 3.67 -1.54 21.84
N GLU A 159 4.79 -0.89 22.16
CA GLU A 159 6.02 -1.55 22.65
C GLU A 159 6.56 -2.62 21.70
N LEU A 160 6.34 -2.44 20.39
CA LEU A 160 6.78 -3.36 19.36
C LEU A 160 8.09 -2.88 18.73
N GLU A 161 8.99 -3.82 18.48
CA GLU A 161 10.15 -3.55 17.64
C GLU A 161 9.72 -3.18 16.23
N MET A 162 10.32 -2.12 15.70
CA MET A 162 9.95 -1.62 14.38
C MET A 162 11.14 -1.04 13.63
N ASN A 163 11.50 -1.70 12.53
CA ASN A 163 12.50 -1.23 11.59
C ASN A 163 11.82 -0.85 10.28
N MET A 164 11.06 0.25 10.32
CA MET A 164 10.45 0.86 9.14
C MET A 164 11.44 1.83 8.49
N LEU A 165 11.66 1.63 7.19
CA LEU A 165 12.38 2.53 6.29
C LEU A 165 11.37 3.18 5.36
N ILE A 166 11.18 4.49 5.53
CA ILE A 166 10.30 5.28 4.69
C ILE A 166 11.11 5.84 3.53
N ARG A 167 10.58 5.70 2.31
CA ARG A 167 11.17 6.23 1.07
C ARG A 167 10.15 7.15 0.42
N ASP A 168 10.61 8.25 -0.15
CA ASP A 168 9.76 9.11 -0.98
C ASP A 168 9.43 8.41 -2.32
#